data_AF-A0A2P5WDY7-F1
#
_entry.id   AF-A0A2P5WDY7-F1
#
_cell.length_a   1.000
_cell.length_b   1.000
_cell.length_c   1.000
_cell.angle_alpha   90.00
_cell.angle_beta   90.00
_cell.angle_gamma   90.00
#
_symmetry.space_group_name_H-M   'P 1'
#
loop_
_entity.id
_entity.type
_entity.pdbx_description
1 polymer ?
#
loop_
_entity_poly.entity_id
_entity_poly.type
_entity_poly.pdbx_seq_one_letter_code
_entity_poly.pdbx_strand_id
1 'polypeptide(L)'
;METVIGNPFIKALIFLFLVSATTAAGDAPFIISHKKASLTRLNSCAERVSVSIDIYNQGFSTVYDVSLVDDSWPKDLFDIISGNTSKSWERLDAGGILSHSFELDAKRQGMFHGAPAVITYRVPTKVSLQEAYSTPILPLDILAERPTENKLDWRLLAKYGSQISVVSIVLLFIYLVATPSKASAAKASKKKR
;
A
#
# COMPACT_ATOMS: atom_id res chain seq x y z
N MET A 1 29.24 28.48 -16.35
CA MET A 1 28.63 27.31 -15.69
C MET A 1 29.72 26.48 -15.02
N GLU A 2 30.52 27.09 -14.14
CA GLU A 2 31.73 26.44 -13.57
C GLU A 2 31.88 26.61 -12.04
N THR A 3 30.97 27.32 -11.35
CA THR A 3 31.20 27.71 -9.95
C THR A 3 30.46 26.88 -8.91
N VAL A 4 29.57 25.97 -9.31
CA VAL A 4 28.76 25.19 -8.35
C VAL A 4 29.58 24.09 -7.67
N ILE A 5 30.52 23.46 -8.38
CA ILE A 5 31.32 22.33 -7.86
C ILE A 5 32.55 22.80 -7.06
N GLY A 6 32.94 24.07 -7.17
CA GLY A 6 34.10 24.65 -6.47
C GLY A 6 33.86 24.97 -5.00
N ASN A 7 32.60 25.14 -4.58
CA ASN A 7 32.25 25.55 -3.21
C ASN A 7 32.57 24.43 -2.20
N PRO A 8 33.40 24.68 -1.17
CA PRO A 8 33.77 23.67 -0.18
C PRO A 8 32.58 23.08 0.56
N PHE A 9 31.49 23.85 0.76
CA PHE A 9 30.25 23.35 1.36
C PHE A 9 29.53 22.34 0.46
N ILE A 10 29.50 22.59 -0.85
CA ILE A 10 28.86 21.68 -1.81
C ILE A 10 29.69 20.39 -1.93
N LYS A 11 31.04 20.49 -1.90
CA LYS A 11 31.92 19.32 -1.83
C LYS A 11 31.72 18.51 -0.56
N ALA A 12 31.59 19.17 0.59
CA ALA A 12 31.31 18.52 1.87
C ALA A 12 29.93 17.83 1.87
N LEU A 13 28.92 18.45 1.26
CA LEU A 13 27.58 17.85 1.15
C LEU A 13 27.59 16.62 0.21
N ILE A 14 28.30 16.70 -0.91
CA ILE A 14 28.48 15.58 -1.84
C ILE A 14 29.26 14.45 -1.16
N PHE A 15 30.32 14.77 -0.43
CA PHE A 15 31.09 13.79 0.34
C PHE A 15 30.26 13.14 1.43
N LEU A 16 29.46 13.91 2.17
CA LEU A 16 28.54 13.38 3.18
C LEU A 16 27.45 12.49 2.56
N PHE A 17 26.95 12.84 1.37
CA PHE A 17 26.00 12.03 0.62
C PHE A 17 26.63 10.72 0.14
N LEU A 18 27.86 10.76 -0.37
CA LEU A 18 28.64 9.57 -0.77
C LEU A 18 29.01 8.67 0.42
N VAL A 19 29.35 9.25 1.58
CA VAL A 19 29.64 8.50 2.81
C VAL A 19 28.36 7.90 3.41
N SER A 20 27.22 8.57 3.31
CA SER A 20 25.92 8.02 3.74
C SER A 20 25.52 6.79 2.93
N ALA A 21 26.01 6.65 1.69
CA ALA A 21 25.74 5.48 0.85
C ALA A 21 26.52 4.22 1.27
N THR A 22 27.55 4.33 2.13
CA THR A 22 28.37 3.17 2.56
C THR A 22 27.98 2.61 3.92
N THR A 23 27.07 3.27 4.66
CA THR A 23 26.58 2.76 5.94
C THR A 23 25.32 1.92 5.74
N ALA A 24 25.51 0.60 5.78
CA ALA A 24 24.54 -0.50 5.97
C ALA A 24 24.49 -1.56 4.85
N ALA A 25 25.63 -1.97 4.29
CA ALA A 25 25.76 -3.30 3.71
C ALA A 25 26.05 -4.31 4.83
N GLY A 26 25.07 -4.55 5.71
CA GLY A 26 25.12 -5.73 6.55
C GLY A 26 24.76 -6.92 5.67
N ASP A 27 25.64 -7.91 5.53
CA ASP A 27 25.35 -9.22 4.90
C ASP A 27 24.38 -10.04 5.78
N ALA A 28 23.24 -9.44 6.11
CA ALA A 28 22.19 -10.00 6.92
C ALA A 28 20.90 -10.04 6.11
N PRO A 29 20.07 -11.07 6.29
CA PRO A 29 18.77 -11.12 5.68
C PRO A 29 17.81 -10.21 6.44
N PHE A 30 16.84 -9.65 5.74
CA PHE A 30 15.81 -8.81 6.33
C PHE A 30 14.46 -9.18 5.73
N ILE A 31 13.69 -9.96 6.48
CA ILE A 31 12.42 -10.51 6.02
C ILE A 31 11.29 -9.57 6.43
N ILE A 32 10.52 -9.14 5.43
CA ILE A 32 9.28 -8.39 5.61
C ILE A 32 8.17 -9.24 5.04
N SER A 33 7.05 -9.35 5.75
CA SER A 33 5.86 -10.00 5.21
C SER A 33 4.64 -9.10 5.28
N HIS A 34 3.85 -9.15 4.21
CA HIS A 34 2.63 -8.38 4.08
C HIS A 34 1.46 -9.32 3.81
N LYS A 35 0.49 -9.33 4.74
CA LYS A 35 -0.73 -10.12 4.64
C LYS A 35 -1.89 -9.23 4.21
N LYS A 36 -2.63 -9.68 3.20
CA LYS A 36 -3.86 -9.07 2.72
C LYS A 36 -4.97 -10.10 2.82
N ALA A 37 -6.15 -9.63 3.22
CA ALA A 37 -7.37 -10.40 3.12
C ALA A 37 -8.45 -9.51 2.52
N SER A 38 -9.14 -10.01 1.50
CA SER A 38 -10.24 -9.31 0.84
C SER A 38 -11.49 -10.18 0.87
N LEU A 39 -12.63 -9.53 1.07
CA LEU A 39 -13.94 -10.16 1.11
C LEU A 39 -14.63 -9.99 -0.24
N THR A 40 -14.97 -11.10 -0.88
CA THR A 40 -15.70 -11.14 -2.15
C THR A 40 -17.05 -11.76 -1.92
N ARG A 41 -18.12 -10.98 -2.10
CA ARG A 41 -19.49 -11.49 -2.02
C ARG A 41 -19.84 -12.23 -3.30
N LEU A 42 -20.15 -13.52 -3.17
CA LEU A 42 -20.63 -14.33 -4.28
C LEU A 42 -22.15 -14.15 -4.40
N ASN A 43 -22.88 -14.38 -3.29
CA ASN A 43 -24.34 -14.26 -3.19
C ASN A 43 -24.74 -13.64 -1.84
N SER A 44 -26.03 -13.42 -1.60
CA SER A 44 -26.54 -12.86 -0.32
C SER A 44 -26.20 -13.71 0.91
N CYS A 45 -25.92 -15.00 0.73
CA CYS A 45 -25.65 -15.95 1.80
C CYS A 45 -24.22 -16.55 1.77
N ALA A 46 -23.39 -16.12 0.81
CA ALA A 46 -22.06 -16.71 0.61
C ALA A 46 -21.02 -15.63 0.32
N GLU A 47 -20.00 -15.58 1.16
CA GLU A 47 -18.87 -14.67 1.04
C GLU A 47 -17.55 -15.42 1.12
N ARG A 48 -16.69 -15.14 0.16
CA ARG A 48 -15.37 -15.73 0.03
C ARG A 48 -14.32 -14.75 0.53
N VAL A 49 -13.41 -15.23 1.36
CA VAL A 49 -12.23 -14.49 1.76
C VAL A 49 -11.05 -14.97 0.94
N SER A 50 -10.43 -14.06 0.19
CA SER A 50 -9.18 -14.31 -0.52
C SER A 50 -8.04 -13.75 0.31
N VAL A 51 -7.12 -14.63 0.73
CA VAL A 51 -5.96 -14.26 1.54
C VAL A 51 -4.72 -14.36 0.67
N SER A 52 -3.86 -13.34 0.72
CA SER A 52 -2.56 -13.34 0.06
C SER A 52 -1.48 -12.86 1.02
N ILE A 53 -0.39 -13.61 1.09
CA ILE A 53 0.76 -13.32 1.94
C ILE A 53 1.98 -13.23 1.05
N ASP A 54 2.55 -12.04 1.02
CA ASP A 54 3.78 -11.75 0.29
C ASP A 54 4.94 -11.71 1.31
N ILE A 55 6.06 -12.32 0.95
CA ILE A 55 7.28 -12.40 1.76
C ILE A 55 8.40 -11.82 0.92
N TYR A 56 9.08 -10.81 1.47
CA TYR A 56 10.15 -10.07 0.81
C TYR A 56 11.43 -10.25 1.60
N ASN A 57 12.51 -10.60 0.93
CA ASN A 57 13.85 -10.49 1.50
C ASN A 57 14.47 -9.17 1.07
N GLN A 58 14.30 -8.13 1.88
CA GLN A 58 14.91 -6.81 1.68
C GLN A 58 16.35 -6.73 2.21
N GLY A 59 16.93 -7.87 2.63
CA GLY A 59 18.31 -7.97 3.05
C GLY A 59 19.26 -8.35 1.91
N PHE A 60 20.54 -8.48 2.26
CA PHE A 60 21.63 -8.73 1.30
C PHE A 60 22.09 -10.19 1.26
N SER A 61 21.48 -11.08 2.05
CA SER A 61 21.84 -12.51 2.10
C SER A 61 20.63 -13.42 1.87
N THR A 62 20.89 -14.61 1.37
CA THR A 62 19.87 -15.63 1.10
C THR A 62 19.43 -16.34 2.38
N VAL A 63 18.14 -16.59 2.52
CA VAL A 63 17.58 -17.42 3.60
C VAL A 63 17.12 -18.77 3.07
N TYR A 64 17.12 -19.76 3.94
CA TYR A 64 16.78 -21.15 3.61
C TYR A 64 15.66 -21.67 4.50
N ASP A 65 15.04 -22.77 4.09
CA ASP A 65 13.97 -23.44 4.83
C ASP A 65 12.85 -22.47 5.24
N VAL A 66 12.41 -21.63 4.30
CA VAL A 66 11.37 -20.62 4.59
C VAL A 66 10.04 -21.34 4.72
N SER A 67 9.38 -21.23 5.87
CA SER A 67 8.03 -21.75 6.07
C SER A 67 7.09 -20.68 6.59
N LEU A 68 5.92 -20.61 5.96
CA LEU A 68 4.82 -19.75 6.30
C LEU A 68 3.71 -20.59 6.95
N VAL A 69 3.19 -20.12 8.07
CA VAL A 69 2.05 -20.71 8.77
C VAL A 69 1.07 -19.60 9.18
N ASP A 70 -0.18 -19.73 8.75
CA ASP A 70 -1.25 -18.80 9.11
C ASP A 70 -2.40 -19.52 9.85
N ASP A 71 -2.25 -19.65 11.17
CA ASP A 71 -3.25 -20.29 12.04
C ASP A 71 -4.36 -19.33 12.51
N SER A 72 -4.45 -18.15 11.89
CA SER A 72 -5.44 -17.14 12.31
C SER A 72 -6.88 -17.46 11.92
N TRP A 73 -7.12 -18.53 11.14
CA TRP A 73 -8.40 -18.84 10.51
C TRP A 73 -9.12 -20.02 11.20
N PRO A 74 -10.06 -19.76 12.11
CA PRO A 74 -10.69 -20.83 12.87
C PRO A 74 -11.80 -21.53 12.05
N LYS A 75 -11.82 -22.86 12.13
CA LYS A 75 -12.65 -23.75 11.28
C LYS A 75 -14.17 -23.63 11.53
N ASP A 76 -14.55 -23.04 12.66
CA ASP A 76 -15.94 -22.77 13.04
C ASP A 76 -16.51 -21.50 12.38
N LEU A 77 -15.64 -20.64 11.84
CA LEU A 77 -16.02 -19.44 11.08
C LEU A 77 -15.71 -19.57 9.58
N PHE A 78 -14.64 -20.28 9.23
CA PHE A 78 -14.16 -20.40 7.86
C PHE A 78 -13.94 -21.85 7.43
N ASP A 79 -14.23 -22.15 6.16
CA ASP A 79 -13.79 -23.36 5.49
C ASP A 79 -12.73 -23.05 4.43
N ILE A 80 -11.68 -23.86 4.38
CA ILE A 80 -10.67 -23.73 3.32
C ILE A 80 -11.21 -24.35 2.05
N ILE A 81 -11.36 -23.54 1.00
CA ILE A 81 -11.87 -23.98 -0.31
C ILE A 81 -10.71 -24.37 -1.22
N SER A 82 -9.64 -23.57 -1.20
CA SER A 82 -8.51 -23.72 -2.11
C SER A 82 -7.21 -23.31 -1.44
N GLY A 83 -6.17 -24.10 -1.69
CA GLY A 83 -4.85 -23.91 -1.09
C GLY A 83 -4.78 -24.39 0.36
N ASN A 84 -3.65 -24.09 1.00
CA ASN A 84 -3.38 -24.42 2.40
C ASN A 84 -3.03 -23.14 3.17
N THR A 85 -3.26 -23.11 4.48
CA THR A 85 -2.82 -21.99 5.33
C THR A 85 -1.31 -22.01 5.61
N SER A 86 -0.62 -23.09 5.22
CA SER A 86 0.82 -23.23 5.35
C SER A 86 1.49 -23.55 4.02
N LYS A 87 2.74 -23.08 3.88
CA LYS A 87 3.58 -23.35 2.71
C LYS A 87 5.05 -23.23 3.07
N SER A 88 5.88 -24.08 2.46
CA SER A 88 7.33 -24.08 2.64
C SER A 88 8.05 -23.91 1.30
N TRP A 89 9.20 -23.25 1.35
CA TRP A 89 10.10 -23.02 0.23
C TRP A 89 11.53 -23.33 0.67
N GLU A 90 12.33 -23.86 -0.26
CA GLU A 90 13.71 -24.23 0.00
C GLU A 90 14.60 -23.03 0.32
N ARG A 91 14.41 -21.92 -0.43
CA ARG A 91 15.23 -20.71 -0.30
C ARG A 91 14.51 -19.46 -0.77
N LEU A 92 15.01 -18.32 -0.30
CA LEU A 92 14.66 -16.99 -0.77
C LEU A 92 15.91 -16.13 -0.88
N ASP A 93 16.30 -15.84 -2.12
CA ASP A 93 17.49 -15.06 -2.44
C ASP A 93 17.34 -13.59 -1.98
N ALA A 94 18.46 -12.89 -1.87
CA ALA A 94 18.48 -11.46 -1.53
C ALA A 94 17.70 -10.63 -2.56
N GLY A 95 16.83 -9.73 -2.10
CA GLY A 95 15.90 -8.97 -2.96
C GLY A 95 14.74 -9.80 -3.53
N GLY A 96 14.67 -11.11 -3.22
CA GLY A 96 13.65 -12.01 -3.76
C GLY A 96 12.27 -11.85 -3.10
N ILE A 97 11.26 -12.40 -3.78
CA ILE A 97 9.85 -12.33 -3.37
C ILE A 97 9.22 -13.72 -3.45
N LEU A 98 8.51 -14.11 -2.40
CA LEU A 98 7.61 -15.27 -2.40
C LEU A 98 6.19 -14.79 -2.16
N SER A 99 5.24 -15.44 -2.81
CA SER A 99 3.81 -15.17 -2.60
C SER A 99 3.06 -16.48 -2.42
N HIS A 100 2.09 -16.44 -1.51
CA HIS A 100 1.18 -17.54 -1.25
C HIS A 100 -0.24 -17.01 -1.07
N SER A 101 -1.20 -17.70 -1.67
CA SER A 101 -2.60 -17.36 -1.58
C SER A 101 -3.46 -18.59 -1.33
N PHE A 102 -4.56 -18.36 -0.63
CA PHE A 102 -5.58 -19.37 -0.36
C PHE A 102 -6.95 -18.70 -0.25
N GLU A 103 -7.99 -19.50 -0.48
CA GLU A 103 -9.38 -19.06 -0.44
C GLU A 103 -10.15 -19.76 0.66
N LEU A 104 -10.96 -18.97 1.37
CA LEU A 104 -11.81 -19.43 2.45
C LEU A 104 -13.28 -19.08 2.16
N ASP A 105 -14.20 -19.94 2.55
CA ASP A 105 -15.64 -19.62 2.61
C ASP A 105 -16.00 -19.21 4.02
N ALA A 106 -16.80 -18.17 4.15
CA ALA A 106 -17.28 -17.72 5.45
C ALA A 106 -18.64 -18.33 5.79
N LYS A 107 -18.74 -18.93 6.98
CA LYS A 107 -19.94 -19.65 7.44
C LYS A 107 -20.90 -18.79 8.26
N ARG A 108 -20.36 -17.88 9.06
CA ARG A 108 -21.12 -17.11 10.06
C ARG A 108 -20.85 -15.62 9.93
N GLN A 109 -21.91 -14.86 10.11
CA GLN A 109 -21.85 -13.40 10.15
C GLN A 109 -21.11 -12.95 11.41
N GLY A 110 -20.23 -11.97 11.25
CA GLY A 110 -19.54 -11.37 12.38
C GLY A 110 -18.30 -10.59 11.96
N MET A 111 -17.85 -9.74 12.89
CA MET A 111 -16.57 -9.04 12.76
C MET A 111 -15.43 -10.00 13.11
N PHE A 112 -14.50 -10.16 12.18
CA PHE A 112 -13.33 -11.02 12.36
C PHE A 112 -12.04 -10.21 12.39
N HIS A 113 -11.18 -10.51 13.37
CA HIS A 113 -9.86 -9.94 13.52
C HIS A 113 -8.82 -11.04 13.26
N GLY A 114 -8.07 -10.92 12.17
CA GLY A 114 -7.03 -11.89 11.84
C GLY A 114 -5.68 -11.54 12.46
N ALA A 115 -5.05 -12.52 13.10
CA ALA A 115 -3.68 -12.40 13.58
C ALA A 115 -2.66 -12.37 12.42
N PRO A 116 -1.46 -11.81 12.66
CA PRO A 116 -0.31 -11.97 11.78
C PRO A 116 0.00 -13.45 11.49
N ALA A 117 0.42 -13.73 10.26
CA ALA A 117 1.01 -15.02 9.92
C ALA A 117 2.46 -15.09 10.41
N VAL A 118 2.92 -16.31 10.71
CA VAL A 118 4.26 -16.58 11.20
C VAL A 118 5.12 -17.12 10.05
N ILE A 119 6.30 -16.52 9.89
CA ILE A 119 7.29 -16.93 8.90
C ILE A 119 8.54 -17.35 9.66
N THR A 120 8.96 -18.59 9.48
CA THR A 120 10.22 -19.09 10.04
C THR A 120 11.22 -19.35 8.94
N TYR A 121 12.49 -19.08 9.21
CA TYR A 121 13.57 -19.24 8.23
C TYR A 121 14.91 -19.49 8.90
N ARG A 122 15.85 -20.05 8.13
CA ARG A 122 17.21 -20.32 8.54
C ARG A 122 18.17 -19.35 7.86
N VAL A 123 19.14 -18.87 8.62
CA VAL A 123 20.24 -18.03 8.13
C VAL A 123 21.54 -18.82 8.29
N PRO A 124 22.38 -18.99 7.25
CA PRO A 124 23.59 -19.83 7.35
C PRO A 124 24.55 -19.44 8.48
N THR A 125 24.63 -18.14 8.80
CA THR A 125 25.49 -17.61 9.87
C THR A 125 24.89 -17.73 11.28
N LYS A 126 23.64 -18.19 11.42
CA LYS A 126 22.96 -18.34 12.72
C LYS A 126 22.48 -19.76 12.93
N VAL A 127 22.75 -20.30 14.12
CA VAL A 127 22.32 -21.67 14.49
C VAL A 127 20.83 -21.72 14.85
N SER A 128 20.27 -20.62 15.37
CA SER A 128 18.86 -20.56 15.77
C SER A 128 17.95 -20.20 14.59
N LEU A 129 16.83 -20.91 14.49
CA LEU A 129 15.72 -20.58 13.61
C LEU A 129 15.23 -19.15 13.90
N GLN A 130 15.07 -18.36 12.84
CA GLN A 130 14.58 -16.98 12.95
C GLN A 130 13.09 -16.96 12.64
N GLU A 131 12.39 -16.01 13.25
CA GLU A 131 10.95 -15.82 13.09
C GLU A 131 10.67 -14.39 12.67
N ALA A 132 9.74 -14.23 11.73
CA ALA A 132 9.21 -12.96 11.27
C ALA A 132 7.68 -13.03 11.23
N TYR A 133 7.04 -11.88 11.37
CA TYR A 133 5.58 -11.77 11.39
C TYR A 133 5.09 -10.94 10.21
N SER A 134 3.93 -11.30 9.68
CA SER A 134 3.27 -10.48 8.68
C SER A 134 2.62 -9.24 9.31
N THR A 135 2.19 -8.30 8.47
CA THR A 135 1.24 -7.27 8.90
C THR A 135 -0.07 -7.90 9.40
N PRO A 136 -0.74 -7.31 10.41
CA PRO A 136 -2.10 -7.71 10.77
C PRO A 136 -3.08 -7.28 9.69
N ILE A 137 -4.22 -7.98 9.58
CA ILE A 137 -5.29 -7.58 8.67
C ILE A 137 -6.26 -6.62 9.36
N LEU A 138 -6.91 -5.77 8.56
CA LEU A 138 -8.03 -4.97 9.05
C LEU A 138 -9.21 -5.88 9.41
N PRO A 139 -10.06 -5.46 10.36
CA PRO A 139 -11.25 -6.21 10.73
C PRO A 139 -12.12 -6.47 9.50
N LEU A 140 -12.47 -7.73 9.28
CA LEU A 140 -13.34 -8.16 8.21
C LEU A 140 -14.76 -8.26 8.74
N ASP A 141 -15.67 -7.49 8.16
CA ASP A 141 -17.08 -7.58 8.50
C ASP A 141 -17.76 -8.60 7.56
N ILE A 142 -17.87 -9.83 8.06
CA ILE A 142 -18.27 -11.01 7.30
C ILE A 142 -19.79 -11.13 7.29
N LEU A 143 -20.35 -11.39 6.12
CA LEU A 143 -21.78 -11.54 5.82
C LEU A 143 -22.63 -10.36 6.31
N ALA A 144 -22.01 -9.20 6.53
CA ALA A 144 -22.72 -8.03 7.00
C ALA A 144 -23.63 -7.47 5.92
N GLU A 145 -24.84 -7.07 6.31
CA GLU A 145 -25.78 -6.42 5.41
C GLU A 145 -25.27 -5.01 5.08
N ARG A 146 -24.41 -4.91 4.06
CA ARG A 146 -23.96 -3.62 3.56
C ARG A 146 -25.12 -2.95 2.83
N PRO A 147 -25.48 -1.70 3.20
CA PRO A 147 -26.37 -0.91 2.36
C PRO A 147 -25.73 -0.81 0.97
N THR A 148 -26.55 -0.91 -0.07
CA THR A 148 -26.09 -0.82 -1.46
C THR A 148 -25.19 0.40 -1.59
N GLU A 149 -23.90 0.21 -1.86
CA GLU A 149 -23.03 1.30 -2.22
C GLU A 149 -23.67 1.98 -3.41
N ASN A 150 -24.18 3.19 -3.20
CA ASN A 150 -24.62 4.06 -4.27
C ASN A 150 -23.36 4.42 -5.05
N LYS A 151 -22.89 3.51 -5.92
CA LYS A 151 -21.85 3.79 -6.87
C LYS A 151 -22.30 5.05 -7.58
N LEU A 152 -21.59 6.14 -7.36
CA LEU A 152 -21.86 7.41 -8.01
C LEU A 152 -22.05 7.10 -9.49
N ASP A 153 -23.29 7.27 -9.94
CA ASP A 153 -23.74 6.63 -11.16
C ASP A 153 -23.05 7.36 -12.31
N TRP A 154 -21.91 6.84 -12.73
CA TRP A 154 -21.02 7.49 -13.70
C TRP A 154 -21.72 7.75 -15.02
N ARG A 155 -22.85 7.05 -15.24
CA ARG A 155 -23.81 7.27 -16.32
C ARG A 155 -24.45 8.66 -16.29
N LEU A 156 -24.75 9.21 -15.11
CA LEU A 156 -25.25 10.57 -14.96
C LEU A 156 -24.15 11.59 -15.28
N LEU A 157 -22.93 11.37 -14.81
CA LEU A 157 -21.80 12.23 -15.17
C LEU A 157 -21.48 12.16 -16.67
N ALA A 158 -21.60 10.99 -17.30
CA ALA A 158 -21.43 10.84 -18.75
C ALA A 158 -22.54 11.52 -19.55
N LYS A 159 -23.80 11.45 -19.10
CA LYS A 159 -24.94 12.09 -19.79
C LYS A 159 -24.97 13.61 -19.62
N TYR A 160 -24.67 14.10 -18.42
CA TYR A 160 -24.84 15.51 -18.07
C TYR A 160 -23.52 16.28 -17.94
N GLY A 161 -22.36 15.60 -17.95
CA GLY A 161 -21.05 16.23 -17.77
C GLY A 161 -20.72 17.27 -18.85
N SER A 162 -21.14 17.02 -20.10
CA SER A 162 -21.00 18.01 -21.18
C SER A 162 -21.79 19.28 -20.88
N GLN A 163 -23.05 19.14 -20.44
CA GLN A 163 -23.92 20.27 -20.12
C GLN A 163 -23.39 21.06 -18.91
N ILE A 164 -22.96 20.36 -17.86
CA ILE A 164 -22.37 20.96 -16.66
C ILE A 164 -21.09 21.74 -17.01
N SER A 165 -20.26 21.21 -17.91
CA SER A 165 -19.04 21.87 -18.39
C SER A 165 -19.34 23.16 -19.16
N VAL A 166 -20.29 23.12 -20.10
CA VAL A 166 -20.67 24.30 -20.90
C VAL A 166 -21.24 25.41 -20.01
N VAL A 167 -22.15 25.07 -19.10
CA VAL A 167 -22.75 26.06 -18.17
C VAL A 167 -21.69 26.66 -17.24
N SER A 168 -20.75 25.85 -16.75
CA SER A 168 -19.64 26.32 -15.92
C SER A 168 -18.72 27.28 -16.66
N ILE A 169 -18.37 26.99 -17.92
CA ILE A 169 -17.55 27.87 -18.76
C ILE A 169 -18.25 29.21 -19.01
N VAL A 170 -19.54 29.19 -19.32
CA VAL A 170 -20.31 30.43 -19.57
C VAL A 170 -20.38 31.28 -18.31
N LEU A 171 -20.66 30.67 -17.15
CA LEU A 171 -20.67 31.39 -15.87
C LEU A 171 -19.29 31.97 -15.51
N LEU A 172 -18.22 31.21 -15.72
CA LEU A 172 -16.85 31.67 -15.47
C LEU A 172 -16.47 32.83 -16.39
N PHE A 173 -16.87 32.77 -17.66
CA PHE A 173 -16.64 33.85 -18.62
C PHE A 173 -17.38 35.13 -18.22
N ILE A 174 -18.67 35.01 -17.87
CA ILE A 174 -19.45 36.15 -17.38
C ILE A 174 -18.81 36.73 -16.12
N TYR A 175 -18.38 35.88 -15.18
CA TYR A 175 -17.67 36.32 -13.98
C TYR A 175 -16.38 37.08 -14.33
N LEU A 176 -15.54 36.55 -15.22
CA LEU A 176 -14.31 37.22 -15.67
C LEU A 176 -14.58 38.57 -16.33
N VAL A 177 -15.65 38.71 -17.11
CA VAL A 177 -16.01 39.95 -17.79
C VAL A 177 -16.64 40.96 -16.84
N ALA A 178 -17.49 40.51 -15.91
CA ALA A 178 -18.18 41.38 -14.96
C ALA A 178 -17.32 41.76 -13.75
N THR A 179 -16.22 41.04 -13.49
CA THR A 179 -15.30 41.35 -12.39
C THR A 179 -14.27 42.39 -12.86
N PRO A 180 -14.30 43.65 -12.39
CA PRO A 180 -13.29 44.63 -12.75
C PRO A 180 -11.93 44.20 -12.20
N SER A 181 -10.91 44.18 -13.06
CA SER A 181 -9.53 43.89 -12.65
C SER A 181 -9.03 44.98 -11.70
N LYS A 182 -9.00 44.70 -10.40
CA LYS A 182 -8.19 45.51 -9.47
C LYS A 182 -6.72 45.15 -9.65
N ALA A 183 -6.11 45.61 -10.74
CA ALA A 183 -4.66 45.50 -10.94
C ALA A 183 -4.10 46.63 -11.81
N SER A 184 -4.31 47.90 -11.41
CA SER A 184 -3.37 49.01 -11.72
C SER A 184 -3.65 50.26 -10.87
N ALA A 185 -3.50 50.18 -9.56
CA ALA A 185 -3.56 51.35 -8.68
C ALA A 185 -2.34 51.39 -7.74
N ALA A 186 -1.14 51.40 -8.31
CA ALA A 186 0.08 51.64 -7.57
C ALA A 186 1.16 52.34 -8.42
N LYS A 187 0.77 53.32 -9.24
CA LYS A 187 1.70 54.31 -9.82
C LYS A 187 0.93 55.60 -10.10
N ALA A 188 1.13 56.58 -9.21
CA ALA A 188 1.05 58.04 -9.43
C ALA A 188 0.28 58.77 -8.32
N SER A 189 1.00 59.24 -7.30
CA SER A 189 0.91 60.67 -6.97
C SER A 189 2.22 61.15 -6.35
N LYS A 190 2.80 62.15 -7.01
CA LYS A 190 4.01 62.88 -6.65
C LYS A 190 3.69 63.93 -5.57
N LYS A 191 4.51 63.97 -4.53
CA LYS A 191 5.27 65.14 -4.02
C LYS A 191 4.67 66.56 -4.19
N LYS A 192 4.41 67.24 -3.07
CA LYS A 192 5.06 68.49 -2.56
C LYS A 192 4.33 68.96 -1.30
N ARG A 193 5.02 69.04 -0.16
CA ARG A 193 5.71 70.21 0.43
C ARG A 193 4.73 71.23 0.98
#